data_AF-A0A5J4SEY5-F1
#
_entry.id   AF-A0A5J4SEY5-F1
#
_cell.length_a   1.000
_cell.length_b   1.000
_cell.length_c   1.000
_cell.angle_alpha   90.00
_cell.angle_beta   90.00
_cell.angle_gamma   90.00
#
_symmetry.space_group_name_H-M   'P 1'
#
loop_
_entity.id
_entity.type
_entity.pdbx_description
1 polymer ?
#
loop_
_entity_poly.entity_id
_entity_poly.type
_entity_poly.pdbx_seq_one_letter_code
_entity_poly.pdbx_strand_id
1 'polypeptide(L)'
;MKTNIAILASGSGSNAENIIHYFEKSDLIKISLVISNKKNAYVLERARRLNVLSAIVPKSNWETGATVMTLLQHHQIDFIVLAGFLLRVPDMLLRAYP
;
A
#
# COMPACT_ATOMS: atom_id res chain seq x y z
N MET A 1 -6.74 -3.15 -19.21
CA MET A 1 -6.37 -2.27 -18.08
C MET A 1 -5.40 -3.03 -17.19
N LYS A 2 -4.45 -2.34 -16.56
CA LYS A 2 -3.58 -2.96 -15.54
C LYS A 2 -4.32 -3.02 -14.21
N THR A 3 -4.16 -4.12 -13.48
CA THR A 3 -4.57 -4.27 -12.09
C THR A 3 -3.67 -3.41 -11.20
N ASN A 4 -4.25 -2.47 -10.48
CA ASN A 4 -3.55 -1.58 -9.57
C ASN A 4 -3.47 -2.21 -8.17
N ILE A 5 -2.24 -2.34 -7.66
CA ILE A 5 -1.99 -2.93 -6.34
C ILE A 5 -1.48 -1.87 -5.39
N ALA A 6 -2.02 -1.86 -4.16
CA ALA A 6 -1.44 -1.15 -3.03
C ALA A 6 -0.66 -2.11 -2.13
N ILE A 7 0.50 -1.68 -1.63
CA ILE A 7 1.27 -2.41 -0.63
C ILE A 7 1.18 -1.68 0.71
N LEU A 8 0.75 -2.39 1.75
CA LEU A 8 0.75 -1.89 3.13
C LEU A 8 1.99 -2.40 3.87
N ALA A 9 2.76 -1.50 4.47
CA ALA A 9 4.00 -1.86 5.16
C ALA A 9 4.36 -0.89 6.30
N SER A 10 4.91 -1.40 7.41
CA SER A 10 5.18 -0.60 8.63
C SER A 10 6.67 -0.46 9.00
N GLY A 11 7.58 -0.98 8.17
CA GLY A 11 8.99 -1.15 8.53
C GLY A 11 9.97 -0.96 7.37
N SER A 12 10.94 -1.88 7.27
CA SER A 12 12.05 -1.78 6.30
C SER A 12 11.60 -1.84 4.84
N GLY A 13 10.54 -2.60 4.54
CA GLY A 13 9.93 -2.66 3.21
C GLY A 13 10.65 -3.54 2.19
N SER A 14 11.48 -4.51 2.60
CA SER A 14 12.17 -5.41 1.65
C SER A 14 11.21 -6.18 0.76
N ASN A 15 10.12 -6.73 1.31
CA ASN A 15 9.08 -7.39 0.52
C ASN A 15 8.39 -6.43 -0.45
N ALA A 16 8.13 -5.19 -0.02
CA ALA A 16 7.51 -4.18 -0.88
C ALA A 16 8.41 -3.86 -2.08
N GLU A 17 9.71 -3.66 -1.86
CA GLU A 17 10.69 -3.41 -2.93
C GLU A 17 10.81 -4.59 -3.90
N ASN A 18 10.89 -5.82 -3.38
CA ASN A 18 10.95 -7.01 -4.24
C ASN A 18 9.70 -7.15 -5.12
N ILE A 19 8.52 -6.88 -4.58
CA ILE A 19 7.24 -6.91 -5.32
C ILE A 19 7.21 -5.80 -6.38
N ILE A 20 7.64 -4.57 -6.04
CA ILE A 20 7.72 -3.46 -6.99
C ILE A 20 8.65 -3.82 -8.16
N HIS A 21 9.84 -4.34 -7.89
CA HIS A 21 10.77 -4.76 -8.93
C HIS A 21 10.23 -5.89 -9.79
N TYR A 22 9.60 -6.90 -9.19
CA TYR A 22 9.04 -8.03 -9.91
C TYR A 22 8.00 -7.59 -10.96
N PHE A 23 7.17 -6.59 -10.63
CA PHE A 23 6.12 -6.08 -11.51
C PHE A 23 6.50 -4.85 -12.34
N GLU A 24 7.75 -4.38 -12.29
CA GLU A 24 8.19 -3.15 -12.97
C GLU A 24 7.90 -3.16 -14.49
N LYS A 25 8.06 -4.32 -15.13
CA LYS A 25 7.81 -4.51 -16.58
C LYS A 25 6.52 -5.28 -16.87
N SER A 26 5.63 -5.41 -15.90
CA SER A 26 4.38 -6.14 -16.09
C SER A 26 3.41 -5.32 -16.94
N ASP A 27 2.83 -5.94 -17.96
CA ASP A 27 1.74 -5.37 -18.74
C ASP A 27 0.36 -5.56 -18.09
N LEU A 28 0.29 -6.36 -17.03
CA LEU A 28 -0.95 -6.72 -16.35
C LEU A 28 -1.09 -6.06 -14.97
N ILE A 29 0.02 -5.84 -14.26
CA ILE A 29 0.01 -5.39 -12.86
C ILE A 29 0.81 -4.10 -12.74
N LYS A 30 0.33 -3.19 -11.89
CA LYS A 30 1.03 -1.98 -11.50
C LYS A 30 1.00 -1.85 -9.98
N ILE A 31 2.18 -1.72 -9.36
CA ILE A 31 2.24 -1.28 -7.97
C ILE A 31 2.02 0.23 -7.96
N SER A 32 0.80 0.62 -7.59
CA SER A 32 0.32 2.00 -7.74
C SER A 32 0.48 2.82 -6.48
N LEU A 33 0.57 2.18 -5.32
CA LEU A 33 0.64 2.87 -4.03
C LEU A 33 1.34 2.04 -2.95
N VAL A 34 2.15 2.69 -2.14
CA VAL A 34 2.69 2.14 -0.89
C VAL A 34 2.16 2.95 0.29
N ILE A 35 1.51 2.30 1.26
CA ILE A 35 0.99 2.99 2.46
C ILE A 35 1.73 2.49 3.69
N SER A 36 2.18 3.44 4.51
CA SER A 36 2.72 3.14 5.84
C SER A 36 1.96 3.84 6.94
N ASN A 37 1.88 3.17 8.11
CA ASN A 37 1.38 3.80 9.32
C ASN A 37 2.47 4.51 10.14
N LYS A 38 3.72 4.50 9.69
CA LYS A 38 4.84 5.17 10.35
C LYS A 38 5.51 6.15 9.40
N LYS A 39 5.61 7.42 9.82
CA LYS A 39 6.27 8.49 9.03
C LYS A 39 7.73 8.18 8.69
N ASN A 40 8.42 7.44 9.55
CA ASN A 40 9.85 7.14 9.40
C ASN A 40 10.09 5.71 8.90
N ALA A 41 9.08 5.03 8.32
CA ALA A 41 9.28 3.70 7.75
C ALA A 41 10.16 3.78 6.50
N TYR A 42 11.23 2.98 6.47
CA TYR A 42 12.17 2.97 5.35
C TYR A 42 11.54 2.53 4.01
N VAL A 43 10.40 1.83 4.07
CA VAL A 43 9.60 1.50 2.88
C VAL A 43 9.19 2.73 2.06
N LEU A 44 9.02 3.89 2.70
CA LEU A 44 8.67 5.14 2.01
C LEU A 44 9.82 5.64 1.13
N GLU A 45 11.07 5.54 1.62
CA GLU A 45 12.25 5.84 0.82
C GLU A 45 12.43 4.88 -0.35
N ARG A 46 12.13 3.58 -0.13
CA ARG A 46 12.14 2.58 -1.20
C ARG A 46 11.11 2.91 -2.29
N ALA A 47 9.87 3.19 -1.90
CA ALA A 47 8.82 3.61 -2.83
C ALA A 47 9.24 4.85 -3.64
N ARG A 48 9.79 5.87 -2.97
CA ARG A 48 10.30 7.08 -3.63
C ARG A 48 11.42 6.77 -4.63
N ARG A 49 12.40 5.96 -4.26
CA ARG A 49 13.51 5.56 -5.16
C ARG A 49 13.04 4.80 -6.39
N LEU A 50 11.96 4.04 -6.27
CA LEU A 50 11.37 3.23 -7.33
C LEU A 50 10.26 3.98 -8.09
N ASN A 51 10.09 5.28 -7.86
CA ASN A 51 9.07 6.12 -8.47
C ASN A 51 7.64 5.59 -8.28
N VAL A 52 7.36 4.96 -7.13
CA VAL A 52 6.02 4.53 -6.71
C VAL A 52 5.45 5.55 -5.73
N LEU A 53 4.19 5.93 -5.92
CA LEU A 53 3.50 6.84 -5.00
C LEU A 53 3.44 6.21 -3.60
N SER A 54 3.61 7.04 -2.58
CA SER A 54 3.48 6.59 -1.19
C SER A 54 2.70 7.56 -0.32
N ALA A 55 2.09 7.02 0.72
CA ALA A 55 1.30 7.80 1.68
C ALA A 55 1.57 7.34 3.12
N ILE A 56 1.47 8.28 4.04
CA ILE A 56 1.54 8.01 5.48
C ILE A 56 0.14 8.17 6.05
N VAL A 57 -0.41 7.09 6.62
CA VAL A 57 -1.71 7.08 7.28
C VAL A 57 -1.49 6.69 8.75
N PRO A 58 -1.45 7.65 9.69
CA PRO A 58 -1.17 7.37 11.10
C PRO A 58 -2.15 6.36 11.70
N LYS A 59 -1.73 5.64 12.76
CA LYS A 59 -2.53 4.58 13.41
C LYS A 59 -3.97 5.01 13.75
N SER A 60 -4.18 6.25 14.19
CA SER A 60 -5.51 6.81 14.49
C SER A 60 -6.49 6.74 13.32
N ASN A 61 -5.99 6.84 12.09
CA ASN A 61 -6.80 6.84 10.87
C ASN A 61 -7.11 5.43 10.35
N TRP A 62 -6.61 4.38 11.04
CA TRP A 62 -6.94 2.99 10.74
C TRP A 62 -8.10 2.47 11.55
N GLU A 63 -8.55 3.13 12.63
CA GLU A 63 -9.61 2.58 13.47
C GLU A 63 -10.92 2.34 12.71
N THR A 64 -11.34 3.31 11.89
CA THR A 64 -12.53 3.17 11.03
C THR A 64 -12.19 2.65 9.63
N GLY A 65 -10.95 2.85 9.18
CA GLY A 65 -10.53 2.58 7.80
C GLY A 65 -11.03 3.60 6.76
N ALA A 66 -11.79 4.62 7.16
CA ALA A 66 -12.39 5.57 6.20
C ALA A 66 -11.33 6.37 5.42
N THR A 67 -10.32 6.90 6.11
CA THR A 67 -9.23 7.65 5.46
C THR A 67 -8.46 6.79 4.46
N VAL A 68 -8.15 5.54 4.83
CA VAL A 68 -7.40 4.66 3.94
C VAL A 68 -8.27 4.18 2.78
N MET A 69 -9.58 3.97 2.99
CA MET A 69 -10.53 3.63 1.93
C MET A 69 -10.60 4.72 0.85
N THR A 70 -10.77 5.99 1.25
CA THR A 70 -10.79 7.12 0.30
C THR A 70 -9.51 7.18 -0.51
N LEU A 71 -8.36 6.95 0.13
CA LEU A 71 -7.07 6.92 -0.54
C LEU A 71 -6.98 5.78 -1.57
N LEU A 72 -7.37 4.56 -1.19
CA LEU A 72 -7.37 3.39 -2.07
C LEU A 72 -8.30 3.60 -3.29
N GLN A 73 -9.48 4.17 -3.07
CA GLN A 73 -10.43 4.50 -4.15
C GLN A 73 -9.89 5.58 -5.08
N HIS A 74 -9.30 6.65 -4.54
CA HIS A 74 -8.68 7.72 -5.32
C HIS A 74 -7.57 7.19 -6.25
N HIS A 75 -6.79 6.21 -5.78
CA HIS A 75 -5.77 5.55 -6.57
C HIS A 75 -6.27 4.36 -7.39
N GLN A 76 -7.58 4.12 -7.42
CA GLN A 76 -8.23 3.04 -8.17
C GLN A 76 -7.58 1.67 -7.90
N ILE A 77 -7.34 1.38 -6.63
CA ILE A 77 -6.68 0.14 -6.20
C ILE A 77 -7.65 -1.04 -6.29
N ASP A 78 -7.21 -2.09 -6.98
CA ASP A 78 -7.95 -3.34 -7.17
C ASP A 78 -7.57 -4.40 -6.13
N PHE A 79 -6.30 -4.44 -5.71
CA PHE A 79 -5.79 -5.42 -4.74
C PHE A 79 -4.88 -4.79 -3.69
N ILE A 80 -4.90 -5.37 -2.48
CA ILE A 80 -4.07 -4.94 -1.36
C ILE A 80 -3.13 -6.08 -0.95
N VAL A 81 -1.85 -5.78 -0.81
CA VAL A 81 -0.82 -6.70 -0.31
C VAL A 81 -0.30 -6.24 1.04
N LEU A 82 -0.36 -7.10 2.05
CA LEU A 82 0.24 -6.86 3.36
C LEU A 82 1.70 -7.31 3.37
N ALA A 83 2.65 -6.38 3.36
CA ALA A 83 4.09 -6.65 3.31
C ALA A 83 4.79 -6.13 4.56
N GLY A 84 4.55 -6.81 5.69
CA GLY A 84 5.06 -6.36 7.00
C GLY A 84 4.27 -5.18 7.57
N PHE A 85 2.94 -5.19 7.38
CA PHE A 85 2.01 -4.25 8.00
C PHE A 85 1.66 -4.70 9.42
N LEU A 86 1.67 -3.78 10.39
CA LEU A 86 1.62 -4.09 11.82
C LEU A 86 0.35 -3.58 12.54
N LEU A 87 -0.70 -3.22 11.80
CA LEU A 87 -2.01 -2.88 12.37
C LEU A 87 -3.06 -3.89 11.93
N ARG A 88 -4.11 -4.03 12.75
CA ARG A 88 -5.30 -4.78 12.37
C ARG A 88 -5.95 -4.11 11.14
N VAL A 89 -6.33 -4.93 10.16
CA VAL A 89 -7.09 -4.45 8.99
C VAL A 89 -8.52 -4.14 9.41
N PRO A 90 -9.08 -2.96 9.09
CA PRO A 90 -10.44 -2.60 9.48
C PRO A 90 -11.47 -3.40 8.70
N ASP A 91 -12.59 -3.73 9.33
CA ASP A 91 -13.69 -4.50 8.70
C ASP A 91 -14.21 -3.82 7.42
N MET A 92 -14.16 -2.48 7.36
CA MET A 92 -14.49 -1.71 6.15
C MET A 92 -13.65 -2.13 4.95
N LEU A 93 -12.34 -2.34 5.14
CA LEU A 93 -11.45 -2.75 4.06
C LEU A 93 -11.71 -4.20 3.66
N LEU A 94 -11.94 -5.09 4.64
CA LEU A 94 -12.25 -6.50 4.37
C LEU A 94 -13.54 -6.68 3.55
N ARG A 95 -14.54 -5.81 3.77
CA ARG A 95 -15.79 -5.85 2.98
C ARG A 95 -15.62 -5.31 1.57
N ALA A 96 -14.77 -4.30 1.39
CA ALA A 96 -14.52 -3.68 0.09
C ALA A 96 -13.52 -4.48 -0.76
N TYR A 97 -12.62 -5.23 -0.12
CA TYR A 97 -11.61 -6.09 -0.71
C TYR A 97 -11.74 -7.51 -0.13
N PRO A 98 -12.78 -8.27 -0.54
CA PRO A 98 -13.07 -9.60 0.00
C PRO A 98 -12.08 -10.67 -0.44
#